data_AF-A0A3E0N6D7-F1
#
_entry.id   AF-A0A3E0N6D7-F1
#
_cell.length_a   1.000
_cell.length_b   1.000
_cell.length_c   1.000
_cell.angle_alpha   90.00
_cell.angle_beta   90.00
_cell.angle_gamma   90.00
#
_symmetry.space_group_name_H-M   'P 1'
#
loop_
_entity.id
_entity.type
_entity.pdbx_description
1 polymer ?
#
loop_
_entity_poly.entity_id
_entity_poly.type
_entity_poly.pdbx_seq_one_letter_code
_entity_poly.pdbx_strand_id
1 'polypeptide(L)' 'MDDMTITSAQYVQTDGVTVAIKAVIDGVTWSVSMQPGNRHYDEIMRQVAAGTLTIQDAD' A
#
# COMPACT_ATOMS: atom_id res chain seq x y z
N MET A 1 -19.55 -6.64 -2.33
CA MET A 1 -18.76 -6.01 -1.26
C MET A 1 -17.45 -6.74 -1.34
N ASP A 2 -16.60 -6.30 -2.26
CA ASP A 2 -15.30 -6.92 -2.50
C ASP A 2 -14.33 -6.18 -1.60
N ASP A 3 -14.30 -6.60 -0.33
CA ASP A 3 -13.35 -6.10 0.64
C ASP A 3 -11.94 -6.51 0.18
N MET A 4 -11.22 -5.54 -0.37
CA MET A 4 -9.84 -5.71 -0.79
C MET A 4 -8.99 -6.01 0.44
N THR A 5 -8.58 -7.27 0.59
CA THR A 5 -7.89 -7.71 1.80
C THR A 5 -6.41 -7.40 1.69
N ILE A 6 -5.95 -6.38 2.43
CA ILE A 6 -4.56 -5.95 2.44
C ILE A 6 -3.90 -6.49 3.71
N THR A 7 -2.96 -7.41 3.55
CA THR A 7 -2.30 -8.08 4.69
C THR A 7 -0.94 -7.51 5.02
N SER A 8 -0.32 -6.78 4.08
CA SER A 8 0.97 -6.13 4.27
C SER A 8 1.08 -4.91 3.38
N ALA A 9 1.75 -3.87 3.86
CA ALA A 9 2.12 -2.69 3.09
C ALA A 9 3.50 -2.21 3.56
N GLN A 10 4.37 -1.88 2.62
CA GLN A 10 5.72 -1.37 2.87
C GLN A 10 6.06 -0.29 1.85
N TYR A 11 6.68 0.80 2.30
CA TYR A 11 7.24 1.79 1.39
C TYR A 11 8.39 1.19 0.59
N VAL A 12 8.47 1.53 -0.69
CA VAL A 12 9.60 1.21 -1.55
C VAL A 12 10.32 2.52 -1.82
N GLN A 13 11.54 2.62 -1.32
CA GLN A 13 12.42 3.75 -1.59
C GLN A 13 13.49 3.37 -2.62
N THR A 14 13.86 4.33 -3.44
CA THR A 14 14.96 4.24 -4.39
C THR A 14 15.70 5.56 -4.33
N ASP A 15 17.01 5.52 -4.05
CA ASP A 15 17.84 6.71 -3.83
C ASP A 15 17.28 7.66 -2.74
N GLY A 16 16.67 7.10 -1.68
CA GLY A 16 16.05 7.87 -0.60
C GLY A 16 14.71 8.53 -0.94
N VAL A 17 14.15 8.23 -2.11
CA VAL A 17 12.84 8.73 -2.55
C VAL A 17 11.84 7.59 -2.58
N THR A 18 10.69 7.77 -1.95
CA THR A 18 9.59 6.78 -2.02
C THR A 18 9.01 6.76 -3.42
N VAL A 19 9.16 5.63 -4.12
CA VAL A 19 8.70 5.46 -5.51
C VAL A 19 7.38 4.68 -5.60
N ALA A 20 7.11 3.80 -4.63
CA ALA A 20 5.92 2.96 -4.62
C ALA A 20 5.62 2.44 -3.20
N ILE A 21 4.46 1.80 -3.05
CA ILE A 21 4.12 0.99 -1.88
C ILE A 21 4.00 -0.45 -2.34
N LYS A 22 4.79 -1.35 -1.77
CA LYS A 22 4.64 -2.78 -1.97
C LYS A 22 3.59 -3.29 -1.00
N ALA A 23 2.47 -3.80 -1.52
CA ALA A 23 1.39 -4.31 -0.71
C ALA A 23 0.98 -5.72 -1.13
N VAL A 24 0.54 -6.54 -0.17
CA VAL A 24 -0.06 -7.84 -0.45
C VAL A 24 -1.58 -7.67 -0.43
N ILE A 25 -2.19 -7.75 -1.60
CA ILE A 25 -3.61 -7.53 -1.84
C ILE A 25 -4.20 -8.85 -2.33
N ASP A 26 -5.17 -9.39 -1.60
CA ASP A 26 -5.83 -10.68 -1.91
C ASP A 26 -4.84 -11.83 -2.12
N GLY A 27 -3.75 -11.83 -1.33
CA GLY A 27 -2.69 -12.84 -1.40
C GLY A 27 -1.67 -12.64 -2.53
N VAL A 28 -1.84 -11.62 -3.37
CA VAL A 28 -0.91 -11.29 -4.46
C VAL A 28 -0.09 -10.06 -4.08
N THR A 29 1.22 -10.10 -4.36
CA THR A 29 2.10 -8.94 -4.15
C THR A 29 1.95 -7.96 -5.30
N TRP A 30 1.60 -6.72 -4.98
CA TRP A 30 1.46 -5.61 -5.92
C TRP A 30 2.44 -4.49 -5.58
N SER A 31 2.95 -3.84 -6.62
CA SER A 31 3.64 -2.56 -6.51
C SER A 31 2.65 -1.44 -6.83
N VAL A 32 2.20 -0.74 -5.80
CA VAL A 32 1.19 0.30 -5.89
C VAL A 32 1.89 1.65 -6.06
N SER A 33 1.61 2.34 -7.17
CA SER A 33 2.08 3.71 -7.37
C SER A 33 1.35 4.66 -6.43
N MET A 34 2.06 5.65 -5.89
CA MET A 34 1.49 6.70 -5.03
C MET A 34 0.77 7.80 -5.83
N GLN A 35 0.35 7.50 -7.06
CA GLN A 35 -0.32 8.46 -7.92
C GLN A 35 -1.81 8.57 -7.56
N PRO A 36 -2.39 9.78 -7.59
CA PRO A 36 -3.80 9.97 -7.34
C PRO A 36 -4.66 9.25 -8.38
N GLY A 37 -5.76 8.62 -7.93
CA GLY A 37 -6.66 7.83 -8.77
C GLY A 37 -6.35 6.33 -8.81
N ASN A 38 -5.32 5.87 -8.10
CA ASN A 38 -5.05 4.45 -7.91
C ASN A 38 -5.92 3.89 -6.78
N ARG A 39 -6.92 3.07 -7.13
CA ARG A 39 -7.86 2.48 -6.16
C ARG A 39 -7.17 1.67 -5.07
N HIS A 40 -6.06 1.02 -5.38
CA HIS A 40 -5.26 0.29 -4.40
C HIS A 40 -4.59 1.24 -3.40
N TYR A 41 -4.08 2.38 -3.87
CA TYR A 41 -3.47 3.39 -3.02
C TYR A 41 -4.51 4.03 -2.09
N ASP A 42 -5.66 4.41 -2.64
CA ASP A 42 -6.76 5.01 -1.88
C ASP A 42 -7.24 4.08 -0.77
N GLU A 43 -7.34 2.77 -1.05
CA GLU A 43 -7.74 1.77 -0.06
C GLU A 43 -6.65 1.51 1.00
N ILE A 44 -5.38 1.42 0.61
CA ILE A 44 -4.26 1.36 1.56
C ILE A 44 -4.32 2.56 2.52
N MET A 45 -4.46 3.77 1.98
CA MET A 45 -4.55 5.00 2.80
C MET A 45 -5.79 5.00 3.70
N ARG A 46 -6.93 4.50 3.22
CA ARG A 46 -8.16 4.36 4.01
C ARG A 46 -7.96 3.41 5.20
N GLN A 47 -7.37 2.24 4.98
CA GLN A 47 -7.11 1.25 6.04
C GLN A 47 -6.07 1.74 7.04
N VAL A 48 -5.07 2.49 6.57
CA VAL A 48 -4.10 3.19 7.44
C VAL A 48 -4.78 4.26 8.29
N ALA A 49 -5.65 5.08 7.70
CA ALA A 49 -6.41 6.09 8.44
C ALA A 49 -7.39 5.46 9.44
N ALA A 50 -7.93 4.28 9.14
CA ALA A 50 -8.75 3.48 10.06
C ALA A 50 -7.94 2.77 11.15
N GLY A 51 -6.60 2.76 11.06
CA GLY A 51 -5.70 2.05 11.97
C GLY A 51 -5.73 0.52 11.82
N THR A 52 -6.30 0.00 10.74
CA THR A 52 -6.36 -1.45 10.45
C THR A 52 -5.14 -1.95 9.70
N LEU A 53 -4.38 -1.05 9.08
CA LEU A 53 -3.17 -1.35 8.32
C LEU A 53 -2.04 -0.40 8.72
N THR A 54 -0.81 -0.92 8.82
CA THR A 54 0.39 -0.12 9.05
C THR A 54 1.31 -0.26 7.86
N ILE A 55 1.72 0.85 7.25
CA ILE A 55 2.74 0.84 6.21
C ILE A 55 4.10 0.84 6.88
N GLN A 56 4.88 -0.20 6.61
CA GLN A 56 6.25 -0.30 7.10
C GLN A 56 7.17 0.64 6.32
N ASP A 57 8.23 1.11 6.97
CA ASP A 57 9.29 1.87 6.31
C ASP A 57 9.97 1.03 5.22
N ALA A 58 10.56 1.73 4.25
CA ALA A 58 11.41 1.08 3.27
C ALA A 58 12.69 0.57 3.93
N ASP A 59 13.15 -0.61 3.51
CA ASP A 59 14.45 -1.15 3.89
C ASP A 59 15.60 -0.47 3.10
#